data_AF-A0A957CC52-F1
#
_entry.id   AF-A0A957CC52-F1
#
_cell.length_a   1.000
_cell.length_b   1.000
_cell.length_c   1.000
_cell.angle_alpha   90.00
_cell.angle_beta   90.00
_cell.angle_gamma   90.00
#
_symmetry.space_group_name_H-M   'P 1'
#
loop_
_entity.id
_entity.type
_entity.pdbx_description
1 polymer ?
#
loop_
_entity_poly.entity_id
_entity_poly.type
_entity_poly.pdbx_seq_one_letter_code
_entity_poly.pdbx_strand_id
1 'polypeptide(L)'
;MRVLRRLFPWLLLLCGLAVILFFVFRQDTEAAYGTAVALCPGPDLYGYTCDSGTAFAYIDATTDTFLYQDDGVTTLDLPFPFTFYGTTYTQLQASSNGNLQFGSGNAFFGNACLNEGPAAGMGDMIAPFWDDLDLTSFGYLQYDVIGEAPDRIFVLEWDDVPVFGNPDDRVTFAVQLFEESQDILFLYEDVTLLNGNSGGSATIGIQSEAQGVALQFGCNQPVVANASRIRFTEPEEANRDLGLATLALPLTTSSPQTYAKGDIPDLIDQLNLQGGAALPAMHTRWLSQNPPLSARWQWLDLTGDGQDDLLLVRGSTAQYPF
;
A
#
# COMPACT_ATOMS: atom_id res chain seq x y z
N MET A 1 -37.19 18.51 -52.19
CA MET A 1 -38.10 18.05 -51.10
C MET A 1 -38.56 16.58 -51.21
N ARG A 2 -38.88 16.02 -52.39
CA ARG A 2 -39.34 14.61 -52.50
C ARG A 2 -38.26 13.54 -52.27
N VAL A 3 -36.99 13.84 -52.54
CA VAL A 3 -35.86 12.89 -52.34
C VAL A 3 -35.48 12.77 -50.86
N LEU A 4 -35.46 13.89 -50.13
CA LEU A 4 -35.14 13.91 -48.69
C LEU A 4 -36.13 13.09 -47.85
N ARG A 5 -37.43 13.13 -48.19
CA ARG A 5 -38.47 12.30 -47.56
C ARG A 5 -38.32 10.80 -47.82
N ARG A 6 -37.68 10.42 -48.94
CA ARG A 6 -37.42 9.01 -49.26
C ARG A 6 -36.17 8.48 -48.57
N LEU A 7 -35.20 9.35 -48.26
CA LEU A 7 -33.95 8.98 -47.58
C LEU A 7 -34.05 9.01 -46.05
N PHE A 8 -34.96 9.81 -45.50
CA PHE A 8 -35.19 9.93 -44.05
C PHE A 8 -35.43 8.60 -43.32
N PRO A 9 -36.28 7.66 -43.80
CA PRO A 9 -36.44 6.37 -43.13
C PRO A 9 -35.19 5.48 -43.20
N TRP A 10 -34.36 5.61 -44.24
CA TRP A 10 -33.09 4.88 -44.36
C TRP A 10 -32.00 5.46 -43.45
N LEU A 11 -31.99 6.78 -43.24
CA LEU A 11 -31.14 7.45 -42.26
C LEU A 11 -31.49 7.04 -40.83
N LEU A 12 -32.79 6.96 -40.50
CA LEU A 12 -33.25 6.46 -39.19
C LEU A 12 -32.91 4.99 -38.98
N LEU A 13 -33.04 4.16 -40.03
CA LEU A 13 -32.60 2.77 -40.00
C LEU A 13 -31.09 2.64 -39.81
N LEU A 14 -30.28 3.43 -40.50
CA LEU A 14 -28.82 3.46 -40.34
C LEU A 14 -28.40 3.94 -38.95
N CYS A 15 -29.03 4.99 -38.42
CA CYS A 15 -28.80 5.44 -37.04
C CYS A 15 -29.22 4.38 -36.02
N GLY A 16 -30.39 3.76 -36.18
CA GLY A 16 -30.85 2.69 -35.30
C GLY A 16 -29.93 1.46 -35.33
N LEU A 17 -29.42 1.10 -36.51
CA LEU A 17 -28.49 -0.01 -36.69
C LEU A 17 -27.09 0.32 -36.14
N ALA A 18 -26.64 1.57 -36.24
CA ALA A 18 -25.42 2.05 -35.60
C ALA A 18 -25.52 2.09 -34.07
N VAL A 19 -26.68 2.48 -33.51
CA VAL A 19 -26.94 2.46 -32.07
C VAL A 19 -27.03 1.02 -31.57
N ILE A 20 -27.71 0.12 -32.29
CA ILE A 20 -27.75 -1.31 -31.94
C ILE A 20 -26.36 -1.94 -32.05
N LEU A 21 -25.57 -1.64 -33.09
CA LEU A 21 -24.19 -2.10 -33.18
C LEU A 21 -23.34 -1.53 -32.03
N PHE A 22 -23.53 -0.26 -31.65
CA PHE A 22 -22.86 0.33 -30.49
C PHE A 22 -23.23 -0.40 -29.18
N PHE A 23 -24.50 -0.75 -28.96
CA PHE A 23 -24.92 -1.49 -27.77
C PHE A 23 -24.58 -2.99 -27.80
N VAL A 24 -24.62 -3.63 -28.98
CA VAL A 24 -24.27 -5.05 -29.17
C VAL A 24 -22.75 -5.25 -29.10
N PHE A 25 -21.94 -4.29 -29.55
CA PHE A 25 -20.49 -4.32 -29.35
C PHE A 25 -20.05 -3.76 -27.98
N ARG A 26 -20.95 -3.14 -27.21
CA ARG A 26 -20.69 -2.69 -25.82
C ARG A 26 -21.11 -3.74 -24.78
N GLN A 27 -21.83 -4.80 -25.15
CA GLN A 27 -22.39 -5.75 -24.18
C GLN A 27 -21.47 -6.88 -23.73
N ASP A 28 -20.23 -6.97 -24.18
CA ASP A 28 -19.27 -7.98 -23.69
C ASP A 28 -17.88 -7.36 -23.48
N THR A 29 -17.77 -6.29 -22.70
CA THR A 29 -16.54 -6.03 -21.96
C THR A 29 -16.74 -6.50 -20.52
N GLU A 30 -16.93 -7.80 -20.32
CA GLU A 30 -16.33 -8.40 -19.13
C GLU A 30 -14.83 -8.18 -19.30
N ALA A 31 -14.30 -7.13 -18.67
CA ALA A 31 -12.88 -6.87 -18.67
C ALA A 31 -12.18 -8.13 -18.17
N ALA A 32 -11.49 -8.81 -19.07
CA ALA A 32 -10.62 -9.92 -18.71
C ALA A 32 -9.55 -9.34 -17.77
N TYR A 33 -9.65 -9.69 -16.49
CA TYR A 33 -8.78 -9.22 -15.42
C TYR A 33 -7.31 -9.44 -15.79
N GLY A 34 -6.57 -8.36 -16.04
CA GLY A 34 -5.12 -8.38 -16.12
C GLY A 34 -4.52 -8.33 -14.72
N THR A 35 -3.48 -9.11 -14.46
CA THR A 35 -2.70 -8.99 -13.23
C THR A 35 -1.95 -7.67 -13.24
N ALA A 36 -2.23 -6.77 -12.30
CA ALA A 36 -1.26 -5.76 -11.91
C ALA A 36 0.07 -6.49 -11.65
N VAL A 37 1.18 -6.01 -12.22
CA VAL A 37 2.49 -6.63 -11.99
C VAL A 37 2.72 -6.64 -10.48
N ALA A 38 2.95 -7.81 -9.91
CA ALA A 38 3.07 -8.04 -8.47
C ALA A 38 4.24 -7.22 -7.88
N LEU A 39 3.94 -5.98 -7.49
CA LEU A 39 4.78 -5.05 -6.73
C LEU A 39 4.01 -4.65 -5.47
N CYS A 40 3.51 -5.63 -4.73
CA CYS A 40 3.09 -5.42 -3.36
C CYS A 40 4.30 -5.69 -2.44
N PRO A 41 5.24 -4.73 -2.26
CA PRO A 41 6.20 -4.86 -1.17
C PRO A 41 5.41 -4.85 0.14
N GLY A 42 5.86 -5.65 1.10
CA GLY A 42 5.19 -5.76 2.39
C GLY A 42 5.65 -6.98 3.18
N PRO A 43 5.35 -7.03 4.48
CA PRO A 43 4.73 -5.94 5.24
C PRO A 43 5.66 -4.72 5.38
N ASP A 44 5.09 -3.52 5.59
CA ASP A 44 5.89 -2.38 6.03
C ASP A 44 6.34 -2.54 7.49
N LEU A 45 7.07 -1.56 8.04
CA LEU A 45 7.59 -1.66 9.40
C LEU A 45 6.50 -1.62 10.48
N TYR A 46 5.30 -1.10 10.17
CA TYR A 46 4.13 -1.11 11.07
C TYR A 46 3.39 -2.44 11.03
N GLY A 47 3.33 -3.05 9.84
CA GLY A 47 2.72 -4.35 9.59
C GLY A 47 1.69 -4.36 8.46
N TYR A 48 1.44 -3.24 7.78
CA TYR A 48 0.51 -3.24 6.64
C TYR A 48 1.02 -4.16 5.54
N THR A 49 0.14 -4.97 4.98
CA THR A 49 0.42 -5.82 3.82
C THR A 49 -0.35 -5.35 2.60
N CYS A 50 0.16 -5.64 1.41
CA CYS A 50 -0.48 -5.31 0.14
C CYS A 50 -0.87 -6.58 -0.62
N ASP A 51 -2.07 -6.60 -1.21
CA ASP A 51 -2.54 -7.61 -2.16
C ASP A 51 -3.20 -6.95 -3.38
N SER A 52 -3.01 -7.53 -4.57
CA SER A 52 -3.66 -7.12 -5.82
C SER A 52 -4.51 -8.22 -6.47
N GLY A 53 -4.66 -9.36 -5.80
CA GLY A 53 -5.30 -10.58 -6.34
C GLY A 53 -6.80 -10.75 -6.02
N THR A 54 -7.30 -10.21 -4.92
CA THR A 54 -8.69 -10.44 -4.49
C THR A 54 -9.69 -9.52 -5.22
N ALA A 55 -10.81 -10.07 -5.72
CA ALA A 55 -11.84 -9.30 -6.41
C ALA A 55 -12.69 -8.50 -5.42
N PHE A 56 -12.86 -7.20 -5.69
CA PHE A 56 -13.74 -6.28 -4.98
C PHE A 56 -14.56 -5.47 -5.98
N ALA A 57 -15.75 -5.03 -5.56
CA ALA A 57 -16.63 -4.23 -6.40
C ALA A 57 -16.22 -2.75 -6.38
N TYR A 58 -16.19 -2.13 -7.56
CA TYR A 58 -16.17 -0.69 -7.70
C TYR A 58 -17.52 -0.12 -7.25
N ILE A 59 -17.50 0.95 -6.47
CA ILE A 59 -18.69 1.60 -5.94
C ILE A 59 -18.61 3.06 -6.35
N ASP A 60 -19.53 3.49 -7.21
CA ASP A 60 -19.65 4.89 -7.61
C ASP A 60 -20.19 5.70 -6.43
N ALA A 61 -19.47 6.75 -6.07
CA ALA A 61 -19.88 7.74 -5.09
C ALA A 61 -20.74 8.82 -5.77
N THR A 62 -21.69 9.37 -5.03
CA THR A 62 -22.62 10.36 -5.59
C THR A 62 -22.70 11.67 -4.83
N THR A 63 -22.17 11.72 -3.61
CA THR A 63 -22.20 12.95 -2.80
C THR A 63 -21.01 13.83 -3.15
N ASP A 64 -21.28 14.98 -3.75
CA ASP A 64 -20.26 15.95 -4.15
C ASP A 64 -19.62 16.63 -2.93
N THR A 65 -18.28 16.71 -2.94
CA THR A 65 -17.51 17.44 -1.93
C THR A 65 -17.48 18.96 -2.16
N PHE A 66 -17.92 19.42 -3.34
CA PHE A 66 -17.85 20.78 -3.84
C PHE A 66 -16.42 21.34 -3.99
N LEU A 67 -15.42 20.46 -4.10
CA LEU A 67 -14.05 20.86 -4.39
C LEU A 67 -13.85 21.02 -5.90
N TYR A 68 -13.95 22.26 -6.40
CA TYR A 68 -13.72 22.60 -7.82
C TYR A 68 -12.48 23.50 -7.97
N GLN A 69 -11.35 23.02 -7.48
CA GLN A 69 -10.10 23.77 -7.43
C GLN A 69 -8.94 22.89 -7.90
N ASP A 70 -7.99 23.53 -8.56
CA ASP A 70 -6.63 23.05 -8.71
C ASP A 70 -5.88 23.33 -7.41
N ASP A 71 -5.00 22.42 -6.99
CA ASP A 71 -4.31 22.47 -5.69
C ASP A 71 -5.27 22.75 -4.52
N GLY A 72 -6.33 21.95 -4.42
CA GLY A 72 -7.38 22.10 -3.42
C GLY A 72 -7.41 20.96 -2.41
N VAL A 73 -7.81 21.27 -1.17
CA VAL A 73 -8.19 20.27 -0.16
C VAL A 73 -9.54 20.61 0.44
N THR A 74 -10.34 19.59 0.72
CA THR A 74 -11.60 19.70 1.44
C THR A 74 -11.63 18.73 2.62
N THR A 75 -12.35 19.10 3.67
CA THR A 75 -12.40 18.32 4.91
C THR A 75 -13.69 17.52 4.97
N LEU A 76 -13.58 16.21 5.20
CA LEU A 76 -14.73 15.29 5.28
C LEU A 76 -14.76 14.58 6.63
N ASP A 77 -15.92 14.62 7.29
CA ASP A 77 -16.16 13.83 8.50
C ASP A 77 -16.32 12.36 8.13
N LEU A 78 -15.62 11.49 8.87
CA LEU A 78 -15.77 10.05 8.68
C LEU A 78 -17.06 9.56 9.36
N PRO A 79 -17.82 8.66 8.72
CA PRO A 79 -19.05 8.11 9.30
C PRO A 79 -18.79 7.17 10.49
N PHE A 80 -17.55 6.70 10.64
CA PHE A 80 -17.04 5.87 11.73
C PHE A 80 -15.59 6.25 12.05
N PRO A 81 -15.11 6.01 13.28
CA PRO A 81 -13.69 6.16 13.57
C PRO A 81 -12.87 5.20 12.71
N PHE A 82 -11.86 5.73 12.01
CA PHE A 82 -10.94 4.94 11.19
C PHE A 82 -9.55 4.95 11.83
N THR A 83 -8.97 3.78 12.07
CA THR A 83 -7.64 3.64 12.64
C THR A 83 -6.65 3.39 11.51
N PHE A 84 -5.67 4.29 11.39
CA PHE A 84 -4.65 4.24 10.36
C PHE A 84 -3.29 4.44 11.02
N TYR A 85 -2.36 3.50 10.80
CA TYR A 85 -1.08 3.45 11.50
C TYR A 85 -1.24 3.60 13.04
N GLY A 86 -2.25 2.99 13.62
CA GLY A 86 -2.48 2.98 15.07
C GLY A 86 -3.03 4.28 15.65
N THR A 87 -3.27 5.30 14.81
CA THR A 87 -3.96 6.53 15.20
C THR A 87 -5.41 6.49 14.71
N THR A 88 -6.36 6.75 15.61
CA THR A 88 -7.78 6.80 15.26
C THR A 88 -8.20 8.21 14.85
N TYR A 89 -8.75 8.32 13.65
CA TYR A 89 -9.24 9.53 13.03
C TYR A 89 -10.76 9.55 12.93
N THR A 90 -11.34 10.74 12.97
CA THR A 90 -12.79 10.98 12.77
C THR A 90 -13.07 11.90 11.60
N GLN A 91 -12.02 12.35 10.92
CA GLN A 91 -12.08 13.27 9.80
C GLN A 91 -10.85 13.07 8.94
N LEU A 92 -10.97 13.36 7.64
CA LEU A 92 -9.87 13.37 6.69
C LEU A 92 -9.88 14.65 5.86
N GLN A 93 -8.76 14.91 5.19
CA GLN A 93 -8.61 15.95 4.20
C GLN A 93 -8.46 15.28 2.83
N ALA A 94 -9.45 15.45 1.96
CA ALA A 94 -9.42 14.93 0.59
C ALA A 94 -8.85 15.98 -0.36
N SER A 95 -7.86 15.59 -1.17
CA SER A 95 -7.14 16.48 -2.08
C SER A 95 -7.64 16.35 -3.51
N SER A 96 -7.62 17.44 -4.28
CA SER A 96 -7.81 17.40 -5.73
C SER A 96 -6.77 16.47 -6.38
N ASN A 97 -5.56 16.47 -5.83
CA ASN A 97 -4.37 15.75 -6.31
C ASN A 97 -4.37 14.25 -5.92
N GLY A 98 -5.53 13.59 -5.92
CA GLY A 98 -5.64 12.12 -5.86
C GLY A 98 -5.10 11.43 -4.59
N ASN A 99 -5.08 12.16 -3.47
CA ASN A 99 -4.73 11.63 -2.16
C ASN A 99 -5.69 12.11 -1.07
N LEU A 100 -5.71 11.40 0.06
CA LEU A 100 -6.32 11.86 1.29
C LEU A 100 -5.31 11.81 2.44
N GLN A 101 -5.50 12.71 3.39
CA GLN A 101 -4.58 12.94 4.48
C GLN A 101 -5.32 12.95 5.82
N PHE A 102 -4.64 12.53 6.86
CA PHE A 102 -5.08 12.62 8.24
C PHE A 102 -4.12 13.50 9.03
N GLY A 103 -4.66 14.56 9.64
CA GLY A 103 -3.87 15.50 10.44
C GLY A 103 -3.08 16.54 9.63
N SER A 104 -3.20 16.53 8.30
CA SER A 104 -2.67 17.54 7.39
C SER A 104 -3.66 17.83 6.26
N GLY A 105 -3.54 19.01 5.65
CA GLY A 105 -4.34 19.44 4.49
C GLY A 105 -3.44 20.10 3.47
N ASN A 106 -2.36 19.42 3.10
CA ASN A 106 -1.38 19.94 2.18
C ASN A 106 -1.85 19.71 0.74
N ALA A 107 -2.03 20.79 -0.01
CA ALA A 107 -2.54 20.73 -1.37
C ALA A 107 -1.44 20.53 -2.44
N PHE A 108 -0.20 20.21 -2.05
CA PHE A 108 0.93 20.10 -2.97
C PHE A 108 0.68 19.12 -4.13
N PHE A 109 0.71 19.63 -5.37
CA PHE A 109 0.59 18.83 -6.61
C PHE A 109 1.75 17.86 -6.84
N GLY A 110 2.97 18.24 -6.46
CA GLY A 110 4.17 17.46 -6.78
C GLY A 110 4.22 16.16 -5.99
N ASN A 111 4.12 15.02 -6.68
CA ASN A 111 4.22 13.72 -6.04
C ASN A 111 5.69 13.34 -5.69
N ALA A 112 5.86 12.38 -4.78
CA ALA A 112 7.17 11.89 -4.35
C ALA A 112 7.17 10.39 -4.08
N CYS A 113 8.24 9.70 -4.50
CA CYS A 113 8.40 8.28 -4.19
C CYS A 113 8.65 8.06 -2.70
N LEU A 114 8.01 7.05 -2.13
CA LEU A 114 7.99 6.74 -0.70
C LEU A 114 9.03 5.67 -0.30
N ASN A 115 9.85 5.18 -1.24
CA ASN A 115 10.86 4.15 -0.98
C ASN A 115 11.99 4.63 -0.06
N GLU A 116 12.27 5.93 -0.03
CA GLU A 116 13.27 6.54 0.86
C GLU A 116 12.67 7.10 2.15
N GLY A 117 11.35 6.93 2.35
CA GLY A 117 10.60 7.40 3.50
C GLY A 117 9.33 8.19 3.12
N PRO A 118 8.52 8.58 4.11
CA PRO A 118 7.30 9.36 3.89
C PRO A 118 7.56 10.71 3.20
N ALA A 119 6.63 11.13 2.37
CA ALA A 119 6.59 12.48 1.83
C ALA A 119 6.34 13.48 2.98
N ALA A 120 7.25 14.45 3.12
CA ALA A 120 7.23 15.41 4.21
C ALA A 120 6.07 16.42 4.08
N GLY A 121 5.41 16.72 5.19
CA GLY A 121 4.28 17.64 5.28
C GLY A 121 2.97 17.08 4.73
N MET A 122 2.91 15.80 4.41
CA MET A 122 1.69 15.11 3.94
C MET A 122 0.99 14.33 5.07
N GLY A 123 1.58 14.28 6.27
CA GLY A 123 1.00 13.60 7.42
C GLY A 123 0.86 12.10 7.20
N ASP A 124 -0.18 11.54 7.81
CA ASP A 124 -0.61 10.18 7.50
C ASP A 124 -1.44 10.24 6.23
N MET A 125 -0.95 9.64 5.14
CA MET A 125 -1.52 9.81 3.81
C MET A 125 -1.85 8.47 3.17
N ILE A 126 -3.01 8.45 2.50
CA ILE A 126 -3.45 7.38 1.61
C ILE A 126 -3.50 7.96 0.20
N ALA A 127 -2.67 7.44 -0.69
CA ALA A 127 -2.49 7.94 -2.05
C ALA A 127 -2.86 6.84 -3.06
N PRO A 128 -4.14 6.72 -3.45
CA PRO A 128 -4.54 5.82 -4.53
C PRO A 128 -3.96 6.26 -5.89
N PHE A 129 -3.80 7.57 -6.10
CA PHE A 129 -3.22 8.12 -7.33
C PHE A 129 -2.73 9.56 -7.10
N TRP A 130 -1.68 9.76 -6.29
CA TRP A 130 -1.17 11.11 -6.04
C TRP A 130 -0.39 11.63 -7.25
N ASP A 131 -0.96 12.64 -7.91
CA ASP A 131 -0.41 13.33 -9.07
C ASP A 131 -1.03 14.74 -9.17
N ASP A 132 -0.60 15.53 -10.15
CA ASP A 132 -1.14 16.86 -10.44
C ASP A 132 -2.48 16.76 -11.20
N LEU A 133 -3.60 16.89 -10.47
CA LEU A 133 -4.97 16.70 -10.98
C LEU A 133 -5.81 17.98 -10.81
N ASP A 134 -6.66 18.26 -11.79
CA ASP A 134 -7.35 19.55 -11.92
C ASP A 134 -8.89 19.41 -11.95
N LEU A 135 -9.54 19.75 -10.84
CA LEU A 135 -11.01 19.77 -10.69
C LEU A 135 -11.67 21.10 -11.13
N THR A 136 -10.94 22.03 -11.75
CA THR A 136 -11.50 23.34 -12.13
C THR A 136 -12.39 23.29 -13.37
N SER A 137 -12.25 22.26 -14.21
CA SER A 137 -12.88 22.21 -15.53
C SER A 137 -13.86 21.06 -15.71
N PHE A 138 -13.52 19.85 -15.26
CA PHE A 138 -14.32 18.64 -15.37
C PHE A 138 -14.08 17.73 -14.16
N GLY A 139 -14.86 16.66 -14.09
CA GLY A 139 -14.76 15.65 -13.04
C GLY A 139 -15.33 16.10 -11.70
N TYR A 140 -15.37 15.16 -10.77
CA TYR A 140 -15.87 15.38 -9.42
C TYR A 140 -15.01 14.63 -8.41
N LEU A 141 -14.83 15.25 -7.24
CA LEU A 141 -14.42 14.54 -6.03
C LEU A 141 -15.67 14.27 -5.20
N GLN A 142 -16.02 12.99 -5.07
CA GLN A 142 -17.29 12.54 -4.48
C GLN A 142 -17.06 11.51 -3.39
N TYR A 143 -18.00 11.39 -2.46
CA TYR A 143 -17.97 10.38 -1.42
C TYR A 143 -19.34 9.73 -1.21
N ASP A 144 -19.34 8.56 -0.56
CA ASP A 144 -20.56 7.88 -0.13
C ASP A 144 -20.29 6.97 1.07
N VAL A 145 -21.35 6.50 1.71
CA VAL A 145 -21.29 5.53 2.81
C VAL A 145 -22.22 4.37 2.49
N ILE A 146 -21.64 3.18 2.36
CA ILE A 146 -22.39 1.96 2.04
C ILE A 146 -22.47 1.07 3.28
N GLY A 147 -23.59 0.38 3.43
CA GLY A 147 -23.83 -0.53 4.54
C GLY A 147 -24.36 0.18 5.78
N GLU A 148 -24.37 -0.55 6.89
CA GLU A 148 -24.87 -0.11 8.19
C GLU A 148 -23.88 -0.55 9.27
N ALA A 149 -23.80 0.18 10.38
CA ALA A 149 -22.87 -0.17 11.45
C ALA A 149 -23.13 -1.60 11.97
N PRO A 150 -22.08 -2.39 12.26
CA PRO A 150 -20.65 -2.04 12.25
C PRO A 150 -19.91 -2.33 10.92
N ASP A 151 -20.65 -2.60 9.84
CA ASP A 151 -20.12 -3.08 8.55
C ASP A 151 -20.19 -1.99 7.47
N ARG A 152 -19.86 -0.74 7.81
CA ARG A 152 -19.88 0.36 6.84
C ARG A 152 -18.61 0.42 6.01
N ILE A 153 -18.77 0.94 4.79
CA ILE A 153 -17.68 1.29 3.89
C ILE A 153 -17.79 2.77 3.58
N PHE A 154 -16.73 3.53 3.85
CA PHE A 154 -16.61 4.90 3.36
C PHE A 154 -15.92 4.87 2.00
N VAL A 155 -16.54 5.48 0.99
CA VAL A 155 -16.04 5.57 -0.37
C VAL A 155 -15.64 7.02 -0.63
N LEU A 156 -14.47 7.25 -1.22
CA LEU A 156 -14.05 8.53 -1.78
C LEU A 156 -13.54 8.28 -3.20
N GLU A 157 -14.12 8.98 -4.17
CA GLU A 157 -13.93 8.79 -5.60
C GLU A 157 -13.50 10.09 -6.26
N TRP A 158 -12.51 9.97 -7.15
CA TRP A 158 -12.18 10.96 -8.16
C TRP A 158 -12.75 10.44 -9.46
N ASP A 159 -13.84 11.05 -9.94
CA ASP A 159 -14.55 10.67 -11.17
C ASP A 159 -14.23 11.65 -12.31
N ASP A 160 -13.77 11.11 -13.44
CA ASP A 160 -13.48 11.84 -14.69
C ASP A 160 -12.55 13.05 -14.49
N VAL A 161 -11.58 12.95 -13.57
CA VAL A 161 -10.72 14.08 -13.17
C VAL A 161 -9.57 14.26 -14.15
N PRO A 162 -9.42 15.44 -14.77
CA PRO A 162 -8.29 15.75 -15.64
C PRO A 162 -6.93 15.74 -14.95
N VAL A 163 -5.90 15.32 -15.68
CA VAL A 163 -4.51 15.66 -15.36
C VAL A 163 -4.28 17.14 -15.66
N PHE A 164 -3.59 17.85 -14.77
CA PHE A 164 -3.32 19.27 -14.93
C PHE A 164 -2.64 19.56 -16.28
N GLY A 165 -3.18 20.56 -16.99
CA GLY A 165 -2.68 20.95 -18.32
C GLY A 165 -2.99 19.99 -19.46
N ASN A 166 -3.66 18.85 -19.21
CA ASN A 166 -4.09 17.90 -20.23
C ASN A 166 -5.54 17.41 -20.03
N PRO A 167 -6.56 18.20 -20.45
CA PRO A 167 -7.97 17.90 -20.20
C PRO A 167 -8.53 16.68 -20.96
N ASP A 168 -7.77 16.12 -21.90
CA ASP A 168 -8.12 14.89 -22.61
C ASP A 168 -7.63 13.64 -21.87
N ASP A 169 -6.69 13.78 -20.94
CA ASP A 169 -6.20 12.74 -20.05
C ASP A 169 -6.97 12.82 -18.72
N ARG A 170 -7.88 11.88 -18.49
CA ARG A 170 -8.76 11.85 -17.31
C ARG A 170 -8.65 10.53 -16.60
N VAL A 171 -8.88 10.55 -15.30
CA VAL A 171 -8.79 9.37 -14.43
C VAL A 171 -10.03 9.25 -13.56
N THR A 172 -10.52 8.01 -13.42
CA THR A 172 -11.57 7.59 -12.50
C THR A 172 -11.05 6.49 -11.58
N PHE A 173 -10.94 6.79 -10.29
CA PHE A 173 -10.46 5.86 -9.26
C PHE A 173 -11.06 6.19 -7.89
N ALA A 174 -11.11 5.19 -7.02
CA ALA A 174 -11.71 5.31 -5.70
C ALA A 174 -10.85 4.66 -4.62
N VAL A 175 -11.05 5.13 -3.40
CA VAL A 175 -10.61 4.47 -2.18
C VAL A 175 -11.83 4.06 -1.35
N GLN A 176 -11.77 2.86 -0.79
CA GLN A 176 -12.75 2.35 0.16
C GLN A 176 -12.07 2.06 1.50
N LEU A 177 -12.63 2.61 2.57
CA LEU A 177 -12.20 2.38 3.96
C LEU A 177 -13.26 1.51 4.65
N PHE A 178 -12.84 0.43 5.30
CA PHE A 178 -13.75 -0.54 5.93
C PHE A 178 -13.86 -0.32 7.44
N GLU A 179 -15.08 -0.24 7.98
CA GLU A 179 -15.31 0.05 9.40
C GLU A 179 -14.80 -1.04 10.35
N GLU A 180 -15.06 -2.32 10.08
CA GLU A 180 -14.67 -3.36 11.02
C GLU A 180 -13.19 -3.73 10.86
N SER A 181 -12.77 -4.03 9.62
CA SER A 181 -11.40 -4.50 9.36
C SER A 181 -10.35 -3.40 9.34
N GLN A 182 -10.76 -2.14 9.20
CA GLN A 182 -9.85 -0.99 9.04
C GLN A 182 -8.96 -1.08 7.78
N ASP A 183 -9.33 -1.94 6.83
CA ASP A 183 -8.59 -2.09 5.58
C ASP A 183 -8.83 -0.91 4.66
N ILE A 184 -7.89 -0.75 3.73
CA ILE A 184 -7.90 0.26 2.69
C ILE A 184 -7.89 -0.46 1.34
N LEU A 185 -8.74 -0.04 0.42
CA LEU A 185 -8.79 -0.60 -0.91
C LEU A 185 -8.75 0.51 -1.96
N PHE A 186 -7.82 0.40 -2.91
CA PHE A 186 -7.75 1.24 -4.10
C PHE A 186 -8.39 0.50 -5.26
N LEU A 187 -9.25 1.20 -6.01
CA LEU A 187 -9.94 0.66 -7.17
C LEU A 187 -9.80 1.63 -8.33
N TYR A 188 -9.49 1.10 -9.52
CA TYR A 188 -9.24 1.90 -10.72
C TYR A 188 -10.25 1.52 -11.80
N GLU A 189 -11.18 2.42 -12.12
CA GLU A 189 -12.15 2.19 -13.20
C GLU A 189 -11.51 2.56 -14.54
N ASP A 190 -11.04 3.80 -14.66
CA ASP A 190 -10.30 4.29 -15.81
C ASP A 190 -9.04 5.05 -15.39
N VAL A 191 -7.89 4.51 -15.74
CA VAL A 191 -6.58 5.15 -15.53
C VAL A 191 -5.77 5.12 -16.81
N THR A 192 -6.43 4.97 -17.95
CA THR A 192 -5.74 4.89 -19.24
C THR A 192 -5.58 6.28 -19.83
N LEU A 193 -4.38 6.84 -19.67
CA LEU A 193 -4.01 8.10 -20.32
C LEU A 193 -3.67 7.86 -21.81
N LEU A 194 -3.75 8.90 -22.65
CA LEU A 194 -3.53 8.82 -24.12
C LEU A 194 -2.17 8.22 -24.51
N ASN A 195 -1.15 8.34 -23.66
CA ASN A 195 0.17 7.75 -23.86
C ASN A 195 0.32 6.33 -23.26
N GLY A 196 -0.76 5.72 -22.77
CA GLY A 196 -0.74 4.45 -22.03
C GLY A 196 -0.22 4.57 -20.60
N ASN A 197 -0.29 5.78 -20.02
CA ASN A 197 0.44 6.13 -18.80
C ASN A 197 -0.37 5.88 -17.51
N SER A 198 -0.73 4.62 -17.26
CA SER A 198 -1.57 4.20 -16.11
C SER A 198 -0.81 4.22 -14.77
N GLY A 199 -0.60 5.42 -14.23
CA GLY A 199 0.15 5.69 -13.00
C GLY A 199 1.62 6.06 -13.23
N GLY A 200 2.07 6.26 -14.47
CA GLY A 200 3.49 6.52 -14.74
C GLY A 200 4.02 7.90 -14.38
N SER A 201 3.19 8.78 -13.83
CA SER A 201 3.57 10.00 -13.11
C SER A 201 3.06 10.05 -11.68
N ALA A 202 2.28 9.06 -11.24
CA ALA A 202 1.62 9.07 -9.94
C ALA A 202 2.46 8.37 -8.86
N THR A 203 2.23 8.74 -7.61
CA THR A 203 2.61 7.96 -6.42
C THR A 203 1.40 7.19 -5.93
N ILE A 204 1.58 5.88 -5.71
CA ILE A 204 0.55 4.95 -5.26
C ILE A 204 1.05 4.23 -4.01
N GLY A 205 0.37 4.40 -2.89
CA GLY A 205 0.76 3.79 -1.62
C GLY A 205 0.14 4.46 -0.40
N ILE A 206 0.66 4.09 0.76
CA ILE A 206 0.25 4.62 2.07
C ILE A 206 1.48 5.03 2.88
N GLN A 207 1.34 5.98 3.80
CA GLN A 207 2.40 6.39 4.71
C GLN A 207 1.88 6.86 6.06
N SER A 208 2.77 6.79 7.06
CA SER A 208 2.71 7.62 8.25
C SER A 208 3.97 8.45 8.37
N GLU A 209 3.83 9.78 8.24
CA GLU A 209 4.95 10.70 8.41
C GLU A 209 5.46 10.69 9.86
N ALA A 210 4.56 10.65 10.84
CA ALA A 210 4.91 10.67 12.27
C ALA A 210 5.75 9.45 12.69
N GLN A 211 5.52 8.30 12.04
CA GLN A 211 6.24 7.06 12.32
C GLN A 211 7.42 6.82 11.38
N GLY A 212 7.59 7.62 10.34
CA GLY A 212 8.68 7.46 9.38
C GLY A 212 8.54 6.20 8.52
N VAL A 213 7.31 5.71 8.31
CA VAL A 213 7.03 4.46 7.60
C VAL A 213 6.14 4.70 6.39
N ALA A 214 6.37 3.96 5.32
CA ALA A 214 5.56 4.00 4.13
C ALA A 214 5.54 2.66 3.42
N LEU A 215 4.47 2.41 2.68
CA LEU A 215 4.29 1.25 1.82
C LEU A 215 3.92 1.71 0.41
N GLN A 216 4.90 1.68 -0.48
CA GLN A 216 4.75 2.10 -1.88
C GLN A 216 4.38 0.91 -2.76
N PHE A 217 3.28 1.02 -3.51
CA PHE A 217 2.98 0.11 -4.61
C PHE A 217 3.62 0.57 -5.92
N GLY A 218 3.55 1.87 -6.22
CA GLY A 218 4.07 2.47 -7.44
C GLY A 218 4.54 3.90 -7.24
N CYS A 219 5.54 4.30 -8.03
CA CYS A 219 5.92 5.71 -8.15
C CYS A 219 6.47 5.96 -9.54
N ASN A 220 5.86 6.89 -10.28
CA ASN A 220 6.29 7.29 -11.62
C ASN A 220 6.51 6.10 -12.56
N GLN A 221 5.65 5.07 -12.47
CA GLN A 221 5.67 3.87 -13.29
C GLN A 221 4.24 3.41 -13.62
N PRO A 222 3.95 2.94 -14.85
CA PRO A 222 2.62 2.52 -15.27
C PRO A 222 2.26 1.15 -14.67
N VAL A 223 1.99 1.11 -13.37
CA VAL A 223 1.80 -0.14 -12.59
C VAL A 223 0.34 -0.49 -12.32
N VAL A 224 -0.59 0.41 -12.63
CA VAL A 224 -2.04 0.16 -12.52
C VAL A 224 -2.65 0.00 -13.91
N ALA A 225 -3.84 -0.55 -13.96
CA ALA A 225 -4.62 -0.68 -15.18
C ALA A 225 -6.12 -0.53 -14.87
N ASN A 226 -6.93 -0.30 -15.89
CA ASN A 226 -8.38 -0.30 -15.73
C ASN A 226 -8.84 -1.64 -15.14
N ALA A 227 -9.82 -1.57 -14.23
CA ALA A 227 -10.31 -2.68 -13.43
C ALA A 227 -9.23 -3.39 -12.57
N SER A 228 -8.12 -2.72 -12.27
CA SER A 228 -7.16 -3.18 -11.26
C SER A 228 -7.57 -2.74 -9.86
N ARG A 229 -7.04 -3.40 -8.82
CA ARG A 229 -7.25 -3.03 -7.42
C ARG A 229 -6.01 -3.32 -6.58
N ILE A 230 -5.91 -2.64 -5.44
CA ILE A 230 -4.85 -2.83 -4.47
C ILE A 230 -5.46 -2.74 -3.07
N ARG A 231 -5.36 -3.80 -2.27
CA ARG A 231 -5.80 -3.83 -0.88
C ARG A 231 -4.59 -3.67 0.03
N PHE A 232 -4.68 -2.76 0.98
CA PHE A 232 -3.80 -2.66 2.14
C PHE A 232 -4.53 -3.20 3.36
N THR A 233 -3.98 -4.24 3.97
CA THR A 233 -4.60 -4.91 5.13
C THR A 233 -4.01 -4.38 6.42
N GLU A 234 -4.86 -3.92 7.34
CA GLU A 234 -4.43 -3.53 8.70
C GLU A 234 -3.87 -4.77 9.42
N PRO A 235 -2.68 -4.68 10.07
CA PRO A 235 -2.17 -5.80 10.85
C PRO A 235 -3.00 -6.07 12.11
N GLU A 236 -3.33 -7.34 12.36
CA GLU A 236 -3.95 -7.76 13.63
C GLU A 236 -3.05 -7.42 14.84
N GLU A 237 -1.72 -7.55 14.67
CA GLU A 237 -0.71 -7.15 15.65
C GLU A 237 0.28 -6.14 15.04
N ALA A 238 -0.03 -4.85 15.21
CA ALA A 238 0.85 -3.77 14.80
C ALA A 238 2.18 -3.77 15.57
N ASN A 239 3.28 -3.49 14.86
CA ASN A 239 4.58 -3.24 15.49
C ASN A 239 4.57 -1.88 16.21
N ARG A 240 4.28 -1.89 17.52
CA ARG A 240 4.18 -0.67 18.34
C ARG A 240 5.53 -0.08 18.78
N ASP A 241 6.64 -0.73 18.43
CA ASP A 241 7.99 -0.26 18.79
C ASP A 241 8.59 0.71 17.76
N LEU A 242 7.79 1.17 16.79
CA LEU A 242 8.21 2.15 15.78
C LEU A 242 8.56 3.50 16.41
N GLY A 243 9.70 4.06 16.02
CA GLY A 243 10.16 5.36 16.53
C GLY A 243 10.68 5.34 17.97
N LEU A 244 10.66 4.20 18.67
CA LEU A 244 11.59 4.00 19.79
C LEU A 244 12.98 3.98 19.18
N ALA A 245 13.74 5.04 19.41
CA ALA A 245 15.16 5.03 19.10
C ALA A 245 15.73 3.76 19.74
N THR A 246 16.06 2.76 18.91
CA THR A 246 17.19 1.91 19.21
C THR A 246 18.30 2.93 19.44
N LEU A 247 18.66 3.15 20.70
CA LEU A 247 19.92 3.78 21.06
C LEU A 247 20.97 2.85 20.44
N ALA A 248 21.25 3.08 19.16
CA ALA A 248 22.44 2.61 18.50
C ALA A 248 23.57 3.33 19.23
N LEU A 249 24.02 2.72 20.32
CA LEU A 249 25.36 2.97 20.83
C LEU A 249 26.27 2.87 19.60
N PRO A 250 27.08 3.89 19.31
CA PRO A 250 27.88 3.91 18.09
C PRO A 250 28.66 2.61 18.02
N LEU A 251 28.41 1.82 16.97
CA LEU A 251 29.31 0.74 16.61
C LEU A 251 30.61 1.42 16.19
N THR A 252 31.54 1.55 17.14
CA THR A 252 32.94 1.67 16.80
C THR A 252 33.28 0.44 15.99
N THR A 253 33.30 0.60 14.67
CA THR A 253 33.74 -0.41 13.73
C THR A 253 35.24 -0.62 13.93
N SER A 254 35.57 -1.48 14.88
CA SER A 254 36.59 -2.47 14.64
C SER A 254 35.88 -3.81 14.72
N SER A 255 35.19 -4.19 13.64
CA SER A 255 34.89 -5.62 13.45
C SER A 255 36.24 -6.32 13.42
N PRO A 256 36.56 -7.25 14.33
CA PRO A 256 37.50 -8.29 13.98
C PRO A 256 36.86 -9.00 12.79
N GLN A 257 37.61 -9.15 11.70
CA GLN A 257 37.25 -10.08 10.63
C GLN A 257 36.98 -11.45 11.28
N THR A 258 35.73 -11.85 11.38
CA THR A 258 35.37 -13.20 11.83
C THR A 258 35.58 -14.15 10.66
N TYR A 259 36.79 -14.68 10.56
CA TYR A 259 37.07 -15.86 9.76
C TYR A 259 36.34 -17.06 10.39
N ALA A 260 35.43 -17.69 9.64
CA ALA A 260 34.95 -19.02 9.99
C ALA A 260 36.18 -19.95 10.14
N LYS A 261 36.36 -20.56 11.32
CA LYS A 261 37.49 -21.45 11.59
C LYS A 261 37.20 -22.92 11.24
N GLY A 262 36.49 -23.15 10.13
CA GLY A 262 36.26 -24.48 9.57
C GLY A 262 35.04 -24.56 8.66
N ASP A 263 35.05 -25.54 7.77
CA ASP A 263 33.99 -25.77 6.79
C ASP A 263 32.71 -26.30 7.46
N ILE A 264 31.59 -25.59 7.24
CA ILE A 264 30.23 -25.97 7.67
C ILE A 264 29.87 -27.44 7.32
N PRO A 265 30.29 -27.98 6.16
CA PRO A 265 30.14 -29.40 5.84
C PRO A 265 30.62 -30.39 6.93
N ASP A 266 31.79 -30.15 7.55
CA ASP A 266 32.32 -31.05 8.57
C ASP A 266 31.45 -31.07 9.85
N LEU A 267 30.80 -29.94 10.16
CA LEU A 267 29.88 -29.81 11.29
C LEU A 267 28.63 -30.67 11.09
N ILE A 268 28.05 -30.58 9.89
CA ILE A 268 26.82 -31.30 9.52
C ILE A 268 27.10 -32.81 9.45
N ASP A 269 28.24 -33.21 8.88
CA ASP A 269 28.61 -34.64 8.79
C ASP A 269 28.82 -35.28 10.17
N GLN A 270 29.47 -34.59 11.11
CA GLN A 270 29.66 -35.13 12.46
C GLN A 270 28.34 -35.23 13.25
N LEU A 271 27.43 -34.27 13.08
CA LEU A 271 26.13 -34.28 13.74
C LEU A 271 25.25 -35.42 13.19
N ASN A 272 25.31 -35.66 11.88
CA ASN A 272 24.58 -36.76 11.23
C ASN A 272 25.13 -38.13 11.64
N LEU A 273 26.44 -38.25 11.85
CA LEU A 273 27.11 -39.52 12.18
C LEU A 273 27.00 -39.91 13.66
N GLN A 274 27.02 -38.95 14.58
CA GLN A 274 27.13 -39.22 16.02
C GLN A 274 25.97 -38.62 16.84
N GLY A 275 25.03 -37.94 16.17
CA GLY A 275 23.91 -37.26 16.81
C GLY A 275 24.38 -36.17 17.79
N GLY A 276 23.50 -35.79 18.73
CA GLY A 276 23.81 -34.78 19.74
C GLY A 276 24.99 -35.12 20.67
N ALA A 277 25.51 -36.35 20.64
CA ALA A 277 26.66 -36.76 21.44
C ALA A 277 28.01 -36.19 20.93
N ALA A 278 28.08 -35.69 19.69
CA ALA A 278 29.27 -35.00 19.17
C ALA A 278 29.43 -33.56 19.72
N LEU A 279 28.33 -32.97 20.19
CA LEU A 279 28.25 -31.58 20.62
C LEU A 279 29.29 -31.20 21.70
N PRO A 280 29.60 -32.02 22.73
CA PRO A 280 30.58 -31.65 23.76
C PRO A 280 32.04 -31.59 23.25
N ALA A 281 32.42 -32.48 22.33
CA ALA A 281 33.76 -32.46 21.74
C ALA A 281 33.93 -31.28 20.77
N MET A 282 32.86 -30.97 20.02
CA MET A 282 32.80 -29.82 19.12
C MET A 282 32.79 -28.50 19.91
N HIS A 283 32.04 -28.43 21.01
CA HIS A 283 32.07 -27.33 21.99
C HIS A 283 33.50 -27.09 22.49
N THR A 284 34.27 -28.14 22.76
CA THR A 284 35.66 -28.00 23.19
C THR A 284 36.57 -27.47 22.08
N ARG A 285 36.38 -27.86 20.80
CA ARG A 285 37.17 -27.33 19.66
C ARG A 285 36.80 -25.90 19.25
N TRP A 286 35.53 -25.54 19.33
CA TRP A 286 35.01 -24.25 18.85
C TRP A 286 34.99 -23.16 19.94
N LEU A 287 34.69 -23.52 21.19
CA LEU A 287 34.40 -22.55 22.26
C LEU A 287 35.52 -22.42 23.32
N SER A 288 36.56 -23.26 23.32
CA SER A 288 37.69 -23.13 24.26
C SER A 288 38.78 -22.13 23.83
N GLN A 289 38.58 -21.39 22.72
CA GLN A 289 39.36 -20.18 22.47
C GLN A 289 38.73 -19.01 23.25
N ASN A 290 39.32 -18.69 24.40
CA ASN A 290 38.93 -17.63 25.36
C ASN A 290 38.68 -16.25 24.69
N PRO A 291 37.81 -15.37 25.26
CA PRO A 291 37.13 -15.43 26.57
C PRO A 291 35.58 -15.60 26.50
N PRO A 292 34.90 -15.82 27.67
CA PRO A 292 33.60 -16.48 27.75
C PRO A 292 32.39 -15.53 27.75
N LEU A 293 31.29 -15.95 27.11
CA LEU A 293 29.96 -15.40 27.34
C LEU A 293 29.07 -16.54 27.84
N SER A 294 28.47 -16.38 29.02
CA SER A 294 27.53 -17.35 29.55
C SER A 294 26.33 -17.40 28.62
N ALA A 295 26.12 -18.56 28.00
CA ALA A 295 25.02 -18.77 27.08
C ALA A 295 24.23 -19.98 27.56
N ARG A 296 22.91 -19.83 27.63
CA ARG A 296 21.99 -20.94 27.93
C ARG A 296 21.03 -21.09 26.77
N TRP A 297 20.71 -22.34 26.47
CA TRP A 297 19.68 -22.65 25.49
C TRP A 297 18.32 -22.53 26.16
N GLN A 298 17.38 -21.87 25.50
CA GLN A 298 16.00 -21.72 25.96
C GLN A 298 15.06 -22.01 24.79
N TRP A 299 14.03 -22.78 25.08
CA TRP A 299 12.91 -23.03 24.19
C TRP A 299 11.88 -21.93 24.44
N LEU A 300 11.49 -21.22 23.39
CA LEU A 300 10.48 -20.17 23.45
C LEU A 300 9.73 -20.16 22.12
N ASP A 301 8.40 -20.21 22.19
CA ASP A 301 7.53 -19.95 21.05
C ASP A 301 7.58 -18.46 20.71
N LEU A 302 8.47 -18.10 19.78
CA LEU A 302 8.67 -16.73 19.34
C LEU A 302 7.62 -16.27 18.32
N THR A 303 6.93 -17.22 17.70
CA THR A 303 5.99 -16.99 16.60
C THR A 303 4.54 -17.09 17.07
N GLY A 304 4.30 -17.55 18.29
CA GLY A 304 2.96 -17.73 18.88
C GLY A 304 2.18 -18.91 18.28
N ASP A 305 2.85 -19.81 17.55
CA ASP A 305 2.22 -20.90 16.82
C ASP A 305 2.08 -22.21 17.63
N GLY A 306 2.50 -22.17 18.90
CA GLY A 306 2.51 -23.30 19.82
C GLY A 306 3.69 -24.26 19.64
N GLN A 307 4.68 -23.95 18.79
CA GLN A 307 5.95 -24.66 18.68
C GLN A 307 7.09 -23.82 19.27
N ASP A 308 7.88 -24.42 20.15
CA ASP A 308 9.03 -23.72 20.73
C ASP A 308 10.23 -23.70 19.76
N ASP A 309 10.85 -22.53 19.59
CA ASP A 309 12.13 -22.35 18.91
C ASP A 309 13.32 -22.43 19.88
N LEU A 310 14.43 -23.02 19.43
CA LEU A 310 15.64 -23.18 20.24
C LEU A 310 16.56 -21.96 20.14
N LEU A 311 16.55 -21.10 21.16
CA LEU A 311 17.42 -19.94 21.21
C LEU A 311 18.66 -20.13 22.08
N LEU A 312 19.79 -19.59 21.62
CA LEU A 312 20.98 -19.40 22.45
C LEU A 312 20.96 -18.01 23.10
N VAL A 313 20.49 -17.93 24.34
CA VAL A 313 20.42 -16.67 25.08
C VAL A 313 21.75 -16.43 25.78
N ARG A 314 22.44 -15.32 25.46
CA ARG A 314 23.70 -14.90 26.10
C ARG A 314 23.44 -13.91 27.22
N GLY A 315 23.91 -14.20 28.43
CA GLY A 315 23.87 -13.27 29.56
C GLY A 315 25.12 -12.39 29.60
N SER A 316 24.97 -11.07 29.59
CA SER A 316 26.09 -10.16 29.85
C SER A 316 26.34 -10.05 31.35
N THR A 317 27.41 -10.65 31.88
CA THR A 317 27.93 -10.25 33.20
C THR A 317 28.86 -9.06 33.02
N ALA A 318 28.31 -7.85 33.11
CA ALA A 318 29.11 -6.65 33.25
C ALA A 318 29.49 -6.45 34.73
N GLN A 319 30.76 -6.67 35.05
CA GLN A 319 31.45 -5.95 36.12
C GLN A 319 32.87 -5.65 35.67
N TYR A 320 33.14 -4.38 35.35
CA TYR A 320 34.50 -3.83 35.29
C TYR A 320 34.71 -2.96 36.53
N PRO A 321 35.82 -3.13 37.26
CA PRO A 321 36.52 -2.02 37.89
C PRO A 321 37.75 -1.63 37.02
N PHE A 322 37.87 -0.32 36.79
CA PHE A 322 38.98 0.48 36.23
C PHE A 322 40.07 -0.22 35.40
#